data_AF-A0A5E4JSW8-F1
#
_entry.id   AF-A0A5E4JSW8-F1
#
_cell.length_a   1.000
_cell.length_b   1.000
_cell.length_c   1.000
_cell.angle_alpha   90.00
_cell.angle_beta   90.00
_cell.angle_gamma   90.00
#
_symmetry.space_group_name_H-M   'P 1'
#
loop_
_entity.id
_entity.type
_entity.pdbx_description
1 polymer ?
#
loop_
_entity_poly.entity_id
_entity_poly.type
_entity_poly.pdbx_seq_one_letter_code
_entity_poly.pdbx_strand_id
1 'polypeptide(L)'
;MLNKKGFEMTWNTLVAMILAILLVAVLIGFFTMGSVGFSNFIKSFSSYSNVDAVVSSCNLLVDSNSQYSFCCEKKQVKYYIDGKKATGEFSCLDLLNKSFTSGIKSFECLENMCN
;
A
#
# COMPACT_ATOMS: atom_id res chain seq x y z
N MET A 1 -43.09 15.56 -38.76
CA MET A 1 -43.47 15.25 -37.36
C MET A 1 -42.19 14.84 -36.65
N LEU A 2 -41.63 15.74 -35.84
CA LEU A 2 -40.31 15.55 -35.23
C LEU A 2 -40.32 14.34 -34.30
N ASN A 3 -39.25 13.57 -34.41
CA ASN A 3 -38.98 12.28 -33.78
C ASN A 3 -38.89 12.40 -32.25
N LYS A 4 -40.03 12.61 -31.56
CA LYS A 4 -40.08 12.83 -30.10
C LYS A 4 -39.62 11.61 -29.31
N LYS A 5 -39.82 10.40 -29.82
CA LYS A 5 -39.39 9.15 -29.16
C LYS A 5 -37.87 8.96 -29.14
N GLY A 6 -37.16 9.38 -30.19
CA GLY A 6 -35.68 9.32 -30.20
C GLY A 6 -35.04 10.33 -29.24
N PHE A 7 -35.69 11.49 -29.05
CA PHE A 7 -35.19 12.55 -28.18
C PHE A 7 -35.33 12.20 -26.69
N GLU A 8 -36.43 11.58 -26.27
CA GLU A 8 -36.62 11.13 -24.88
C GLU A 8 -35.61 10.07 -24.45
N MET A 9 -35.27 9.12 -25.32
CA MET A 9 -34.29 8.08 -25.04
C MET A 9 -32.87 8.65 -24.89
N THR A 10 -32.53 9.62 -25.73
CA THR A 10 -31.23 10.30 -25.69
C THR A 10 -31.11 11.19 -24.44
N TRP A 11 -32.19 11.87 -24.06
CA TRP A 11 -32.23 12.74 -22.88
C TRP A 11 -31.99 11.97 -21.59
N ASN A 12 -32.66 10.83 -21.40
CA ASN A 12 -32.48 10.02 -20.20
C ASN A 12 -31.04 9.46 -20.08
N THR A 13 -30.45 9.08 -21.21
CA THR A 13 -29.07 8.57 -21.24
C THR A 13 -28.06 9.68 -20.93
N LEU A 14 -28.28 10.90 -21.43
CA LEU A 14 -27.44 12.05 -21.12
C LEU A 14 -27.42 12.35 -19.61
N VAL A 15 -28.60 12.35 -18.98
CA VAL A 15 -28.74 12.58 -17.53
C VAL A 15 -28.02 11.48 -16.75
N ALA A 16 -28.19 10.21 -17.14
CA ALA A 16 -27.52 9.08 -16.49
C ALA A 16 -25.98 9.18 -16.56
N MET A 17 -25.40 9.60 -17.70
CA MET A 17 -23.96 9.78 -17.84
C MET A 17 -23.43 10.87 -16.90
N ILE A 18 -24.10 12.02 -16.85
CA ILE A 18 -23.70 13.14 -15.99
C ILE A 18 -23.73 12.72 -14.52
N LEU A 19 -24.77 12.00 -14.12
CA LEU A 19 -24.95 11.53 -12.75
C LEU A 19 -23.88 10.51 -12.35
N ALA A 20 -23.49 9.62 -13.28
CA ALA A 20 -22.39 8.67 -13.06
C ALA A 20 -21.04 9.38 -12.89
N ILE A 21 -20.74 10.38 -13.70
CA ILE A 21 -19.50 11.17 -13.60
C ILE A 21 -19.44 11.91 -12.25
N LEU A 22 -20.56 12.52 -11.84
CA LEU A 22 -20.67 13.18 -10.54
C LEU A 22 -20.41 12.21 -9.37
N LEU A 23 -20.96 11.01 -9.44
CA LEU A 23 -20.75 9.97 -8.44
C LEU A 23 -19.27 9.59 -8.32
N VAL A 24 -18.60 9.36 -9.45
CA VAL A 24 -17.16 9.04 -9.48
C VAL A 24 -16.32 10.20 -8.92
N ALA A 25 -16.64 11.44 -9.29
CA ALA A 25 -15.94 12.62 -8.78
C ALA A 25 -16.08 12.76 -7.25
N VAL A 26 -17.27 12.52 -6.71
CA VAL A 26 -17.52 12.54 -5.26
C VAL A 26 -16.75 11.43 -4.54
N LEU A 27 -16.75 10.22 -5.09
CA LEU A 27 -15.99 9.10 -4.51
C LEU A 27 -14.49 9.39 -4.50
N ILE A 28 -13.93 9.85 -5.62
CA ILE A 28 -12.50 10.22 -5.71
C ILE A 28 -12.20 11.36 -4.72
N GLY A 29 -13.04 12.39 -4.64
CA GLY A 29 -12.89 13.49 -3.71
C GLY A 29 -12.90 13.01 -2.25
N PHE A 30 -13.84 12.15 -1.89
CA PHE A 30 -13.98 11.59 -0.55
C PHE A 30 -12.76 10.71 -0.17
N PHE A 31 -12.33 9.81 -1.06
CA PHE A 31 -11.15 8.98 -0.83
C PHE A 31 -9.86 9.82 -0.76
N THR A 32 -9.72 10.83 -1.62
CA THR A 32 -8.54 11.71 -1.63
C THR A 32 -8.48 12.54 -0.35
N MET A 33 -9.59 13.14 0.08
CA MET A 33 -9.64 13.95 1.30
C MET A 33 -9.49 13.10 2.57
N GLY A 34 -10.10 11.90 2.58
CA GLY A 34 -9.91 10.90 3.63
C GLY A 34 -8.47 10.41 3.75
N SER A 35 -7.74 10.27 2.64
CA SER A 35 -6.34 9.80 2.65
C SER A 35 -5.36 10.78 3.32
N VAL A 36 -5.61 12.09 3.27
CA VAL A 36 -4.77 13.10 3.92
C VAL A 36 -4.97 13.06 5.45
N GLY A 37 -6.22 12.87 5.91
CA GLY A 37 -6.51 12.66 7.33
C GLY A 37 -6.01 11.31 7.86
N PHE A 38 -6.19 10.24 7.07
CA PHE A 38 -5.80 8.89 7.44
C PHE A 38 -4.28 8.68 7.42
N SER A 39 -3.55 9.30 6.49
CA SER A 39 -2.07 9.24 6.49
C SER A 39 -1.47 9.94 7.71
N ASN A 40 -2.07 11.05 8.17
CA ASN A 40 -1.65 11.72 9.40
C ASN A 40 -2.10 10.96 10.66
N PHE A 41 -3.28 10.33 10.65
CA PHE A 41 -3.73 9.47 11.74
C PHE A 41 -2.88 8.20 11.86
N ILE A 42 -2.52 7.56 10.74
CA ILE A 42 -1.56 6.44 10.70
C ILE A 42 -0.18 6.91 11.16
N LYS A 43 0.31 8.08 10.76
CA LYS A 43 1.61 8.58 11.27
C LYS A 43 1.59 8.88 12.77
N SER A 44 0.44 9.22 13.33
CA SER A 44 0.26 9.49 14.76
C SER A 44 0.06 8.20 15.58
N PHE A 45 -0.57 7.18 14.99
CA PHE A 45 -0.88 5.90 15.65
C PHE A 45 0.18 4.81 15.40
N SER A 46 0.90 4.88 14.28
CA SER A 46 2.10 4.11 14.05
C SER A 46 3.18 4.68 14.95
N SER A 47 3.44 3.98 16.05
CA SER A 47 4.71 4.04 16.76
C SER A 47 5.86 4.27 15.77
N TYR A 48 6.86 5.09 16.11
CA TYR A 48 8.00 5.40 15.23
C TYR A 48 8.65 4.13 14.62
N SER A 49 8.45 2.99 15.28
CA SER A 49 8.71 1.66 14.74
C SER A 49 7.80 1.30 13.56
N ASN A 50 8.34 1.21 12.34
CA ASN A 50 7.64 0.65 11.18
C ASN A 50 7.93 -0.84 10.99
N VAL A 51 8.39 -1.53 12.03
CA VAL A 51 8.78 -2.95 11.96
C VAL A 51 7.61 -3.82 11.49
N ASP A 52 6.41 -3.69 12.06
CA ASP A 52 5.24 -4.49 11.67
C ASP A 52 4.82 -4.29 10.21
N ALA A 53 4.88 -3.04 9.72
CA ALA A 53 4.56 -2.72 8.33
C ALA A 53 5.59 -3.36 7.38
N VAL A 54 6.86 -3.38 7.77
CA VAL A 54 7.93 -4.01 6.98
C VAL A 54 7.78 -5.53 7.01
N VAL A 55 7.48 -6.14 8.17
CA VAL A 55 7.22 -7.58 8.30
C VAL A 55 6.05 -8.00 7.41
N SER A 56 4.93 -7.25 7.43
CA SER A 56 3.78 -7.49 6.57
C SER A 56 4.14 -7.38 5.09
N SER A 57 4.93 -6.37 4.72
CA SER A 57 5.43 -6.21 3.35
C SER A 57 6.30 -7.38 2.91
N CYS A 58 7.19 -7.87 3.79
CA CYS A 58 8.01 -9.06 3.51
C CYS A 58 7.16 -10.31 3.31
N ASN A 59 6.11 -10.51 4.12
CA ASN A 59 5.18 -11.62 3.95
C ASN A 59 4.42 -11.56 2.63
N LEU A 60 4.02 -10.36 2.18
CA LEU A 60 3.41 -10.16 0.87
C LEU A 60 4.35 -10.48 -0.28
N LEU A 61 5.65 -10.17 -0.15
CA LEU A 61 6.66 -10.53 -1.16
C LEU A 61 6.83 -12.04 -1.27
N VAL A 62 6.76 -12.76 -0.15
CA VAL A 62 6.73 -14.23 -0.12
C VAL A 62 5.48 -14.76 -0.84
N ASP A 63 4.31 -14.23 -0.51
CA ASP A 63 3.04 -14.66 -1.12
C ASP A 63 2.95 -14.29 -2.61
N SER A 64 3.63 -13.22 -3.03
CA SER A 64 3.72 -12.78 -4.44
C SER A 64 4.86 -13.47 -5.22
N ASN A 65 5.63 -14.36 -4.58
CA ASN A 65 6.78 -15.05 -5.16
C ASN A 65 7.87 -14.09 -5.71
N SER A 66 7.97 -12.89 -5.12
CA SER A 66 8.90 -11.83 -5.54
C SER A 66 10.27 -12.01 -4.87
N GLN A 67 10.98 -13.07 -5.25
CA GLN A 67 12.23 -13.53 -4.63
C GLN A 67 13.29 -12.41 -4.56
N TYR A 68 13.52 -11.71 -5.67
CA TYR A 68 14.51 -10.64 -5.77
C TYR A 68 14.24 -9.50 -4.77
N SER A 69 12.99 -9.03 -4.68
CA SER A 69 12.61 -7.97 -3.76
C SER A 69 12.68 -8.40 -2.29
N PHE A 70 12.50 -9.69 -2.00
CA PHE A 70 12.67 -10.20 -0.63
C PHE A 70 14.15 -10.24 -0.23
N CYS A 71 15.02 -10.70 -1.13
CA CYS A 71 16.42 -10.99 -0.81
C CYS A 71 17.34 -9.78 -0.97
N CYS A 72 17.08 -8.91 -1.95
CA CYS A 72 18.04 -7.88 -2.39
C CYS A 72 17.57 -6.46 -2.09
N GLU A 73 16.27 -6.22 -2.01
CA GLU A 73 15.72 -4.88 -1.79
C GLU A 73 15.88 -4.47 -0.33
N LYS A 74 16.74 -3.49 -0.08
CA LYS A 74 16.91 -2.90 1.24
C LYS A 74 15.77 -1.95 1.53
N LYS A 75 15.07 -2.18 2.64
CA LYS A 75 13.99 -1.31 3.12
C LYS A 75 14.48 -0.54 4.35
N GLN A 76 14.06 0.72 4.45
CA GLN A 76 14.34 1.53 5.63
C GLN A 76 13.45 1.08 6.79
N VAL A 77 14.08 0.52 7.81
CA VAL A 77 13.41 0.10 9.04
C VAL A 77 13.80 1.04 10.15
N LYS A 78 12.79 1.67 10.74
CA LYS A 78 12.86 2.46 11.95
C LYS A 78 12.41 1.56 13.08
N TYR A 79 13.23 1.48 14.12
CA TYR A 79 13.05 0.59 15.25
C TYR A 79 13.60 1.25 16.51
N TYR A 80 13.26 0.69 17.67
CA TYR A 80 13.78 1.15 18.95
C TYR A 80 14.81 0.17 19.47
N ILE A 81 16.00 0.66 19.81
CA ILE A 81 17.01 -0.07 20.58
C ILE A 81 17.15 0.65 21.92
N ASP A 82 16.86 -0.02 23.03
CA ASP A 82 17.01 0.53 24.40
C ASP A 82 16.32 1.90 24.59
N GLY A 83 15.12 2.05 24.01
CA GLY A 83 14.34 3.30 24.06
C GLY A 83 14.84 4.43 23.15
N LYS A 84 15.93 4.21 22.39
CA LYS A 84 16.45 5.16 21.41
C LYS A 84 15.95 4.83 20.01
N LYS A 85 15.57 5.89 19.29
CA LYS A 85 15.14 5.84 17.90
C LYS A 85 16.34 5.51 17.00
N ALA A 86 16.29 4.37 16.34
CA ALA A 86 17.28 3.94 15.36
C ALA A 86 16.62 3.75 13.99
N THR A 87 17.39 3.99 12.93
CA THR A 87 16.99 3.69 11.56
C THR A 87 18.11 2.91 10.91
N GLY A 88 17.77 1.85 10.19
CA GLY A 88 18.71 1.02 9.46
C GLY A 88 18.11 0.54 8.15
N GLU A 89 18.97 0.22 7.20
CA GLU A 89 18.59 -0.38 5.93
C GLU A 89 18.83 -1.88 6.00
N PHE A 90 17.76 -2.65 5.87
CA PHE A 90 17.80 -4.11 5.97
C PHE A 90 16.97 -4.72 4.84
N SER A 91 17.45 -5.81 4.25
CA SER A 91 16.61 -6.66 3.40
C SER A 91 15.63 -7.48 4.25
N CYS A 92 14.58 -8.05 3.65
CA CYS A 92 13.70 -8.97 4.38
C CYS A 92 14.45 -10.21 4.90
N LEU A 93 15.51 -10.64 4.19
CA LEU A 93 16.42 -11.67 4.64
C LEU A 93 17.22 -11.25 5.89
N ASP A 94 17.76 -10.03 5.90
CA ASP A 94 18.49 -9.51 7.07
C ASP A 94 17.58 -9.40 8.29
N LEU A 95 16.30 -9.07 8.07
CA LEU A 95 15.30 -8.94 9.12
C LEU A 95 14.84 -10.28 9.71
N LEU A 96 15.02 -11.42 9.02
CA LEU A 96 14.73 -12.74 9.62
C LEU A 96 15.63 -13.04 10.82
N ASN A 97 16.86 -12.51 10.81
CA ASN A 97 17.89 -12.79 11.82
C ASN A 97 17.99 -11.72 12.92
N LYS A 98 17.10 -10.72 12.94
CA LYS A 98 17.12 -9.64 13.93
C LYS A 98 16.14 -9.93 15.07
N SER A 99 16.53 -9.54 16.29
CA SER A 99 15.75 -9.78 17.51
C SER A 99 14.54 -8.85 17.68
N PHE A 100 14.46 -7.76 16.92
CA PHE A 100 13.37 -6.79 16.98
C PHE A 100 12.23 -7.09 15.98
N THR A 101 12.37 -8.13 15.16
CA THR A 101 11.42 -8.57 14.13
C THR A 101 10.92 -9.97 14.46
N SER A 102 9.64 -10.24 14.22
CA SER A 102 9.04 -11.57 14.40
C SER A 102 7.91 -11.77 13.40
N GLY A 103 7.75 -12.98 12.88
CA GLY A 103 6.64 -13.33 11.99
C GLY A 103 6.89 -13.09 10.49
N ILE A 104 8.15 -12.96 10.05
CA ILE A 104 8.50 -12.97 8.62
C ILE A 104 8.53 -14.43 8.14
N LYS A 105 7.80 -14.74 7.06
CA LYS A 105 7.85 -16.03 6.38
C LYS A 105 9.25 -16.23 5.77
N SER A 106 9.79 -17.42 5.97
CA SER A 106 11.03 -17.87 5.32
C SER A 106 10.83 -17.93 3.81
N PHE A 107 11.83 -17.50 3.06
CA PHE A 107 11.84 -17.56 1.61
C PHE A 107 13.23 -17.92 1.12
N GLU A 108 13.33 -18.87 0.18
CA GLU A 108 14.61 -19.35 -0.33
C GLU A 108 15.21 -18.29 -1.27
N CYS A 109 16.22 -17.59 -0.78
CA CYS A 109 17.03 -16.68 -1.57
C CYS A 109 18.13 -17.46 -2.29
N LEU A 110 18.13 -17.48 -3.62
CA LEU A 110 19.27 -18.00 -4.38
C LEU A 110 20.45 -17.02 -4.24
N GLU A 111 21.61 -17.52 -3.83
CA GLU A 111 22.82 -16.74 -3.46
C GLU A 111 23.32 -15.76 -4.55
N ASN A 112 22.87 -15.92 -5.80
CA ASN A 112 23.30 -15.10 -6.95
C ASN A 112 22.24 -14.11 -7.46
N MET A 113 21.15 -13.89 -6.72
CA MET A 113 20.08 -12.99 -7.18
C MET A 113 20.36 -11.50 -6.96
N CYS A 114 21.29 -11.15 -6.08
CA CYS A 114 21.54 -9.77 -5.64
C CYS A 114 22.79 -9.14 -6.24
N ASN A 115 23.35 -9.73 -7.29
CA ASN A 115 24.58 -9.29 -7.95
C ASN A 115 24.29 -8.48 -9.22
#